data_AF-A0A835PVP7-F1
#
_entry.id   AF-A0A835PVP7-F1
#
_cell.length_a   1.000
_cell.length_b   1.000
_cell.length_c   1.000
_cell.angle_alpha   90.00
_cell.angle_beta   90.00
_cell.angle_gamma   90.00
#
_symmetry.space_group_name_H-M   'P 1'
#
loop_
_entity.id
_entity.type
_entity.pdbx_description
1 polymer ?
#
loop_
_entity_poly.entity_id
_entity_poly.type
_entity_poly.pdbx_seq_one_letter_code
_entity_poly.pdbx_strand_id
1 'polypeptide(L)'
;MAVAPATKSFSPSTCPKLPVFGRHYTANIFRLPTFLTTSKSLAVATPGTSLLKPTVAVKSASFGTGSTFHGSCYVVGDNIDTDQIIPAEHLTLLPSKPDEYRKLGSLALVGLPSASYPVPFVEPGETSARFSVIIAGDNFGCGSSREHAPISISASGARVVVAESYARIFFRNCVATGVLYPLESEEVGIWKECSTGDIVTVDLNVNSLINHTKGRSTS
;
A
#
# COMPACT_ATOMS: atom_id res chain seq x y z
N MET A 1 37.27 -68.08 -10.27
CA MET A 1 35.96 -68.05 -9.58
C MET A 1 35.44 -66.62 -9.61
N ALA A 2 34.37 -66.41 -10.36
CA ALA A 2 33.63 -65.16 -10.45
C ALA A 2 32.78 -64.95 -9.19
N VAL A 3 32.53 -63.70 -8.78
CA VAL A 3 31.20 -63.14 -8.48
C VAL A 3 31.34 -61.59 -8.42
N ALA A 4 30.62 -60.89 -9.29
CA ALA A 4 30.35 -59.45 -9.20
C ALA A 4 28.99 -59.21 -8.50
N PRO A 5 28.77 -58.10 -7.78
CA PRO A 5 27.43 -57.73 -7.36
C PRO A 5 26.83 -56.55 -8.16
N ALA A 6 25.71 -56.90 -8.81
CA ALA A 6 24.54 -56.14 -9.26
C ALA A 6 24.52 -54.60 -9.19
N THR A 7 24.43 -54.00 -10.37
CA THR A 7 23.88 -52.66 -10.63
C THR A 7 22.35 -52.65 -10.49
N LYS A 8 21.79 -51.81 -9.61
CA LYS A 8 20.34 -51.52 -9.59
C LYS A 8 20.04 -50.33 -10.51
N SER A 9 19.35 -50.59 -11.60
CA SER A 9 18.72 -49.58 -12.46
C SER A 9 17.42 -49.09 -11.83
N PHE A 10 17.28 -47.77 -11.67
CA PHE A 10 16.01 -47.12 -11.36
C PHE A 10 15.39 -46.61 -12.66
N SER A 11 14.23 -47.15 -13.01
CA SER A 11 13.38 -46.68 -14.09
C SER A 11 12.61 -45.42 -13.67
N PRO A 12 12.38 -44.45 -14.58
CA PRO A 12 11.58 -43.28 -14.27
C PRO A 12 10.09 -43.63 -14.30
N SER A 13 9.40 -43.38 -13.17
CA SER A 13 7.95 -43.50 -13.05
C SER A 13 7.25 -42.37 -13.81
N THR A 14 6.49 -42.72 -14.83
CA THR A 14 5.58 -41.85 -15.59
C THR A 14 4.36 -41.46 -14.74
N CYS A 15 4.23 -40.19 -14.40
CA CYS A 15 3.02 -39.62 -13.80
C CYS A 15 1.89 -39.54 -14.86
N PRO A 16 0.67 -40.00 -14.56
CA PRO A 16 -0.47 -39.83 -15.46
C PRO A 16 -0.99 -38.38 -15.44
N LYS A 17 -1.19 -37.81 -16.63
CA LYS A 17 -1.79 -36.48 -16.85
C LYS A 17 -3.29 -36.54 -16.53
N LEU A 18 -3.76 -35.63 -15.67
CA LEU A 18 -5.18 -35.40 -15.40
C LEU A 18 -5.83 -34.62 -16.55
N PRO A 19 -7.13 -34.85 -16.83
CA PRO A 19 -7.84 -34.23 -17.95
C PRO A 19 -8.15 -32.75 -17.67
N VAL A 20 -7.85 -31.90 -18.65
CA VAL A 20 -8.21 -30.48 -18.68
C VAL A 20 -9.69 -30.37 -19.10
N PHE A 21 -10.58 -30.12 -18.15
CA PHE A 21 -11.97 -29.73 -18.42
C PHE A 21 -12.04 -28.21 -18.63
N GLY A 22 -12.44 -27.81 -19.83
CA GLY A 22 -12.67 -26.42 -20.19
C GLY A 22 -13.79 -25.78 -19.39
N ARG A 23 -13.61 -24.50 -19.07
CA ARG A 23 -14.71 -23.60 -18.70
C ARG A 23 -14.55 -22.29 -19.45
N HIS A 24 -15.39 -22.13 -20.47
CA HIS A 24 -15.78 -20.83 -20.98
C HIS A 24 -16.55 -20.11 -19.87
N TYR A 25 -16.05 -18.97 -19.42
CA TYR A 25 -16.83 -18.02 -18.62
C TYR A 25 -17.25 -16.87 -19.52
N THR A 26 -18.52 -16.88 -19.92
CA THR A 26 -19.20 -15.70 -20.43
C THR A 26 -19.64 -14.85 -19.24
N ALA A 27 -19.15 -13.62 -19.16
CA ALA A 27 -19.56 -12.66 -18.14
C ALA A 27 -20.99 -12.18 -18.46
N ASN A 28 -21.95 -12.56 -17.61
CA ASN A 28 -23.31 -12.08 -17.70
C ASN A 28 -23.49 -10.85 -16.79
N ILE A 29 -24.16 -9.86 -17.38
CA ILE A 29 -24.31 -8.48 -16.94
C ILE A 29 -25.14 -8.40 -15.64
N PHE A 30 -24.59 -7.74 -14.62
CA PHE A 30 -25.29 -7.35 -13.39
C PHE A 30 -26.41 -6.35 -13.72
N ARG A 31 -27.66 -6.70 -13.40
CA ARG A 31 -28.80 -5.76 -13.35
C ARG A 31 -29.09 -5.41 -11.88
N LEU A 32 -29.05 -4.12 -11.58
CA LEU A 32 -29.32 -3.50 -10.27
C LEU A 32 -30.75 -3.76 -9.78
N PRO A 33 -30.97 -3.90 -8.45
CA PRO A 33 -32.28 -3.66 -7.86
C PRO A 33 -32.44 -2.17 -7.48
N THR A 34 -33.44 -1.53 -8.08
CA THR A 34 -34.01 -0.23 -7.69
C THR A 34 -34.65 -0.31 -6.31
N PHE A 35 -34.15 0.48 -5.35
CA PHE A 35 -34.82 0.68 -4.06
C PHE A 35 -35.76 1.90 -4.14
N LEU A 36 -37.05 1.63 -3.93
CA LEU A 36 -38.13 2.60 -3.88
C LEU A 36 -38.03 3.46 -2.61
N THR A 37 -38.16 4.76 -2.83
CA THR A 37 -38.23 5.80 -1.81
C THR A 37 -39.58 5.73 -1.09
N THR A 38 -39.60 5.77 0.24
CA THR A 38 -40.76 6.30 0.97
C THR A 38 -40.28 7.19 2.09
N SER A 39 -40.56 8.48 1.96
CA SER A 39 -40.39 9.49 3.00
C SER A 39 -41.55 9.34 3.99
N LYS A 40 -41.24 9.15 5.28
CA LYS A 40 -42.14 9.51 6.37
C LYS A 40 -41.40 10.40 7.35
N SER A 41 -41.74 11.68 7.28
CA SER A 41 -41.44 12.71 8.26
C SER A 41 -42.30 12.48 9.50
N LEU A 42 -41.67 12.47 10.68
CA LEU A 42 -42.33 12.58 11.97
C LEU A 42 -41.46 13.45 12.88
N ALA A 43 -41.93 14.67 13.12
CA ALA A 43 -41.39 15.60 14.10
C ALA A 43 -41.92 15.23 15.49
N VAL A 44 -41.04 15.20 16.49
CA VAL A 44 -41.40 15.17 17.91
C VAL A 44 -40.52 16.16 18.66
N ALA A 45 -41.17 16.94 19.52
CA ALA A 45 -40.66 18.12 20.22
C ALA A 45 -39.77 17.80 21.43
N THR A 46 -38.99 18.82 21.80
CA THR A 46 -38.05 18.96 22.93
C THR A 46 -38.76 18.92 24.31
N PRO A 47 -38.05 18.60 25.41
CA PRO A 47 -37.56 19.67 26.28
C PRO A 47 -36.14 19.44 26.82
N GLY A 48 -35.48 20.52 27.22
CA GLY A 48 -34.03 20.60 27.40
C GLY A 48 -33.45 20.19 28.74
N THR A 49 -32.13 20.03 28.75
CA THR A 49 -31.17 20.22 29.87
C THR A 49 -29.76 20.13 29.24
N SER A 50 -29.04 21.24 29.09
CA SER A 50 -28.05 21.78 30.03
C SER A 50 -26.74 20.98 30.13
N LEU A 51 -25.66 21.62 29.64
CA LEU A 51 -24.27 21.59 30.12
C LEU A 51 -23.51 20.25 30.10
N LEU A 52 -22.63 20.10 29.11
CA LEU A 52 -21.16 20.30 29.22
C LEU A 52 -20.54 19.88 27.88
N LYS A 53 -19.89 20.83 27.19
CA LYS A 53 -19.09 20.55 25.98
C LYS A 53 -17.72 20.03 26.42
N PRO A 54 -17.30 18.80 26.08
CA PRO A 54 -15.89 18.50 26.05
C PRO A 54 -15.30 19.11 24.77
N THR A 55 -14.76 20.32 24.91
CA THR A 55 -13.87 20.91 23.91
C THR A 55 -12.53 20.18 23.98
N VAL A 56 -12.45 19.00 23.36
CA VAL A 56 -11.17 18.47 22.91
C VAL A 56 -11.04 18.88 21.46
N ALA A 57 -10.32 19.98 21.25
CA ALA A 57 -9.85 20.38 19.92
C ALA A 57 -8.89 19.30 19.43
N VAL A 58 -9.44 18.25 18.82
CA VAL A 58 -8.67 17.41 17.91
C VAL A 58 -8.23 18.35 16.80
N LYS A 59 -6.93 18.66 16.74
CA LYS A 59 -6.30 19.15 15.51
C LYS A 59 -6.55 18.06 14.46
N SER A 60 -7.68 18.17 13.76
CA SER A 60 -7.91 17.49 12.51
C SER A 60 -6.72 17.87 11.65
N ALA A 61 -5.86 16.89 11.37
CA ALA A 61 -4.86 17.04 10.33
C ALA A 61 -5.65 17.23 9.05
N SER A 62 -5.87 18.49 8.68
CA SER A 62 -6.40 18.86 7.38
C SER A 62 -5.45 18.23 6.37
N PHE A 63 -5.91 17.20 5.66
CA PHE A 63 -5.27 16.73 4.46
C PHE A 63 -5.23 17.97 3.56
N GLY A 64 -4.05 18.59 3.46
CA GLY A 64 -3.91 19.79 2.67
C GLY A 64 -4.40 19.44 1.27
N THR A 65 -5.32 20.24 0.75
CA THR A 65 -5.66 20.30 -0.67
C THR A 65 -4.47 20.83 -1.47
N GLY A 66 -3.26 20.36 -1.16
CA GLY A 66 -2.12 20.44 -2.04
C GLY A 66 -2.31 19.31 -3.03
N SER A 67 -2.68 19.66 -4.25
CA SER A 67 -2.64 18.74 -5.39
C SER A 67 -1.23 18.27 -5.70
N THR A 68 -0.21 18.82 -5.05
CA THR A 68 1.18 18.60 -5.39
C THR A 68 1.97 18.17 -4.16
N PHE A 69 2.71 17.06 -4.26
CA PHE A 69 3.64 16.58 -3.25
C PHE A 69 5.07 16.77 -3.72
N HIS A 70 5.90 17.40 -2.91
CA HIS A 70 7.31 17.66 -3.23
C HIS A 70 8.22 17.12 -2.11
N GLY A 71 9.31 16.47 -2.50
CA GLY A 71 10.38 16.10 -1.57
C GLY A 71 11.18 14.89 -2.05
N SER A 72 11.96 14.31 -1.14
CA SER A 72 12.82 13.16 -1.46
C SER A 72 11.99 11.89 -1.65
N CYS A 73 12.32 11.10 -2.67
CA CYS A 73 11.66 9.84 -2.94
C CYS A 73 12.41 8.63 -2.38
N TYR A 74 11.66 7.61 -2.01
CA TYR A 74 12.17 6.28 -1.71
C TYR A 74 11.72 5.31 -2.80
N VAL A 75 12.66 4.58 -3.40
CA VAL A 75 12.38 3.73 -4.55
C VAL A 75 12.36 2.26 -4.14
N VAL A 76 11.31 1.56 -4.52
CA VAL A 76 11.15 0.12 -4.36
C VAL A 76 10.78 -0.54 -5.69
N GLY A 77 11.11 -1.83 -5.81
CA GLY A 77 10.81 -2.61 -7.03
C GLY A 77 9.40 -3.18 -7.05
N ASP A 78 9.25 -4.26 -7.81
CA ASP A 78 7.99 -4.98 -7.99
C ASP A 78 7.65 -5.88 -6.80
N ASN A 79 6.36 -6.20 -6.65
CA ASN A 79 5.82 -7.19 -5.73
C ASN A 79 6.19 -6.95 -4.26
N ILE A 80 6.19 -5.68 -3.83
CA ILE A 80 6.35 -5.36 -2.41
C ILE A 80 5.09 -5.80 -1.66
N ASP A 81 5.23 -6.82 -0.81
CA ASP A 81 4.10 -7.38 -0.07
C ASP A 81 3.83 -6.62 1.24
N THR A 82 2.69 -6.91 1.86
CA THR A 82 2.30 -6.23 3.11
C THR A 82 3.15 -6.62 4.32
N ASP A 83 3.85 -7.77 4.31
CA ASP A 83 4.82 -8.12 5.37
C ASP A 83 6.12 -7.31 5.23
N GLN A 84 6.54 -7.03 4.00
CA GLN A 84 7.66 -6.13 3.71
C GLN A 84 7.34 -4.69 4.11
N ILE A 85 6.09 -4.25 3.93
CA ILE A 85 5.62 -2.94 4.40
C ILE A 85 5.53 -2.90 5.93
N ILE A 86 4.90 -3.91 6.55
CA ILE A 86 4.78 -4.00 8.01
C ILE A 86 4.62 -5.48 8.44
N PRO A 87 5.61 -6.06 9.13
CA PRO A 87 5.54 -7.44 9.60
C PRO A 87 4.37 -7.70 10.54
N ALA A 88 3.81 -8.92 10.48
CA ALA A 88 2.64 -9.32 11.27
C ALA A 88 2.78 -9.13 12.80
N GLU A 89 3.99 -9.21 13.35
CA GLU A 89 4.27 -9.04 14.78
C GLU A 89 3.93 -7.63 15.30
N HIS A 90 3.89 -6.62 14.43
CA HIS A 90 3.61 -5.23 14.79
C HIS A 90 2.12 -4.85 14.68
N LEU A 91 1.26 -5.76 14.24
CA LEU A 91 -0.18 -5.50 14.06
C LEU A 91 -0.95 -5.38 15.38
N THR A 92 -0.29 -5.61 16.51
CA THR A 92 -0.82 -5.38 17.85
C THR A 92 -0.88 -3.90 18.23
N LEU A 93 -0.15 -3.04 17.50
CA LEU A 93 -0.20 -1.58 17.69
C LEU A 93 -1.53 -1.02 17.20
N LEU A 94 -2.14 -0.14 18.00
CA LEU A 94 -3.40 0.53 17.72
C LEU A 94 -3.15 1.91 17.09
N PRO A 95 -3.57 2.11 15.83
CA PRO A 95 -3.48 3.42 15.17
C PRO A 95 -4.24 4.54 15.89
N SER A 96 -5.23 4.21 16.72
CA SER A 96 -6.04 5.18 17.47
C SER A 96 -5.29 5.88 18.60
N LYS A 97 -4.17 5.32 19.06
CA LYS A 97 -3.35 5.92 20.12
C LYS A 97 -2.19 6.70 19.50
N PRO A 98 -1.98 7.98 19.85
CA PRO A 98 -0.94 8.81 19.23
C PRO A 98 0.48 8.23 19.33
N ASP A 99 0.85 7.67 20.48
CA ASP A 99 2.20 7.13 20.69
C ASP A 99 2.44 5.85 19.88
N GLU A 100 1.44 4.96 19.82
CA GLU A 100 1.50 3.74 19.03
C GLU A 100 1.44 4.03 17.53
N TYR A 101 0.71 5.08 17.11
CA TYR A 101 0.70 5.56 15.74
C TYR A 101 2.09 6.02 15.28
N ARG A 102 2.80 6.80 16.12
CA ARG A 102 4.19 7.21 15.83
C ARG A 102 5.13 6.01 15.74
N LYS A 103 4.94 5.01 16.62
CA LYS A 103 5.70 3.76 16.57
C LYS A 103 5.41 2.96 15.31
N LEU A 104 4.15 2.89 14.85
CA LEU A 104 3.83 2.31 13.55
C LEU A 104 4.57 3.00 12.40
N GLY A 105 4.69 4.34 12.48
CA GLY A 105 5.49 5.13 11.54
C GLY A 105 6.96 4.68 11.48
N SER A 106 7.59 4.44 12.63
CA SER A 106 8.98 3.95 12.70
C SER A 106 9.21 2.56 12.09
N LEU A 107 8.13 1.80 11.88
CA LEU A 107 8.18 0.41 11.41
C LEU A 107 7.76 0.27 9.95
N ALA A 108 7.52 1.38 9.25
CA ALA A 108 7.19 1.36 7.84
C ALA A 108 8.35 0.82 7.00
N LEU A 109 8.06 -0.13 6.11
CA LEU A 109 9.02 -0.79 5.20
C LEU A 109 10.18 -1.52 5.89
N VAL A 110 10.05 -1.87 7.18
CA VAL A 110 11.09 -2.55 7.96
C VAL A 110 11.33 -4.00 7.50
N GLY A 111 10.33 -4.62 6.85
CA GLY A 111 10.44 -5.98 6.33
C GLY A 111 11.19 -6.09 4.99
N LEU A 112 11.64 -4.97 4.42
CA LEU A 112 12.43 -4.99 3.19
C LEU A 112 13.79 -5.69 3.40
N PRO A 113 14.24 -6.53 2.45
CA PRO A 113 15.54 -7.17 2.56
C PRO A 113 16.67 -6.15 2.43
N SER A 114 17.50 -5.99 3.46
CA SER A 114 18.59 -5.01 3.49
C SER A 114 19.63 -5.20 2.39
N ALA A 115 19.76 -6.42 1.85
CA ALA A 115 20.64 -6.71 0.71
C ALA A 115 20.20 -5.99 -0.57
N SER A 116 18.89 -5.85 -0.79
CA SER A 116 18.33 -5.16 -1.96
C SER A 116 18.05 -3.68 -1.69
N TYR A 117 17.79 -3.33 -0.43
CA TYR A 117 17.44 -1.98 0.02
C TYR A 117 18.38 -1.55 1.16
N PRO A 118 19.61 -1.10 0.83
CA PRO A 118 20.62 -0.78 1.83
C PRO A 118 20.33 0.52 2.60
N VAL A 119 19.57 1.44 1.99
CA VAL A 119 19.09 2.66 2.66
C VAL A 119 17.78 2.33 3.36
N PRO A 120 17.67 2.45 4.69
CA PRO A 120 16.40 2.22 5.36
C PRO A 120 15.41 3.34 5.03
N PHE A 121 14.12 3.01 5.00
CA PHE A 121 13.07 4.01 4.76
C PHE A 121 12.91 4.97 5.95
N VAL A 122 12.94 4.42 7.17
CA VAL A 122 13.04 5.18 8.42
C VAL A 122 14.37 4.83 9.08
N GLU A 123 15.14 5.84 9.45
CA GLU A 123 16.43 5.63 10.11
C GLU A 123 16.22 4.98 11.50
N PRO A 124 17.12 4.07 11.94
CA PRO A 124 17.00 3.44 13.24
C PRO A 124 16.94 4.47 14.37
N GLY A 125 15.88 4.40 15.19
CA GLY A 125 15.65 5.32 16.31
C GLY A 125 14.79 6.54 15.97
N GLU A 126 14.50 6.78 14.69
CA GLU A 126 13.59 7.82 14.25
C GLU A 126 12.15 7.30 14.14
N THR A 127 11.17 8.22 14.24
CA THR A 127 9.75 7.90 14.04
C THR A 127 9.21 8.33 12.68
N SER A 128 10.02 9.05 11.90
CA SER A 128 9.60 9.63 10.64
C SER A 128 10.65 9.43 9.55
N ALA A 129 10.18 9.08 8.35
CA ALA A 129 11.00 8.99 7.17
C ALA A 129 11.36 10.39 6.67
N ARG A 130 12.57 10.54 6.12
CA ARG A 130 12.96 11.74 5.35
C ARG A 130 12.36 11.78 3.94
N PHE A 131 11.70 10.70 3.54
CA PHE A 131 11.12 10.53 2.21
C PHE A 131 9.63 10.85 2.27
N SER A 132 9.19 11.80 1.45
CA SER A 132 7.79 12.22 1.37
C SER A 132 6.98 11.44 0.33
N VAL A 133 7.68 10.85 -0.65
CA VAL A 133 7.12 10.12 -1.79
C VAL A 133 7.75 8.74 -1.85
N ILE A 134 6.94 7.72 -2.13
CA ILE A 134 7.45 6.38 -2.46
C ILE A 134 7.19 6.15 -3.96
N ILE A 135 8.21 5.68 -4.69
CA ILE A 135 8.08 5.20 -6.07
C ILE A 135 8.23 3.69 -6.04
N ALA A 136 7.28 2.97 -6.61
CA ALA A 136 7.22 1.52 -6.59
C ALA A 136 7.02 0.94 -7.99
N GLY A 137 7.34 -0.33 -8.15
CA GLY A 137 7.06 -1.10 -9.36
C GLY A 137 5.65 -1.65 -9.41
N ASP A 138 5.52 -2.80 -10.07
CA ASP A 138 4.24 -3.50 -10.25
C ASP A 138 3.76 -4.17 -8.96
N ASN A 139 2.44 -4.26 -8.79
CA ASN A 139 1.76 -5.04 -7.75
C ASN A 139 2.17 -4.65 -6.31
N PHE A 140 2.24 -3.34 -6.03
CA PHE A 140 2.59 -2.83 -4.71
C PHE A 140 1.50 -3.13 -3.66
N GLY A 141 1.92 -3.53 -2.46
CA GLY A 141 1.05 -3.88 -1.35
C GLY A 141 0.38 -5.25 -1.50
N CYS A 142 1.02 -6.18 -2.23
CA CYS A 142 0.47 -7.51 -2.44
C CYS A 142 0.47 -8.38 -1.17
N GLY A 143 -0.20 -9.54 -1.24
CA GLY A 143 -0.32 -10.44 -0.10
C GLY A 143 -1.58 -10.22 0.73
N SER A 144 -1.46 -10.42 2.05
CA SER A 144 -2.62 -10.47 2.94
C SER A 144 -3.21 -9.09 3.22
N SER A 145 -4.51 -9.06 3.55
CA SER A 145 -5.22 -7.82 3.91
C SER A 145 -4.68 -7.26 5.22
N ARG A 146 -3.93 -6.15 5.15
CA ARG A 146 -3.42 -5.42 6.32
C ARG A 146 -3.74 -3.94 6.18
N GLU A 147 -4.64 -3.45 7.02
CA GLU A 147 -4.97 -2.01 7.08
C GLU A 147 -3.82 -1.19 7.68
N HIS A 148 -3.00 -1.82 8.52
CA HIS A 148 -1.80 -1.21 9.09
C HIS A 148 -0.75 -0.84 8.05
N ALA A 149 -0.73 -1.48 6.88
CA ALA A 149 0.28 -1.23 5.84
C ALA A 149 0.23 0.22 5.29
N PRO A 150 -0.90 0.74 4.78
CA PRO A 150 -0.97 2.15 4.38
C PRO A 150 -0.87 3.12 5.56
N ILE A 151 -1.32 2.70 6.75
CA ILE A 151 -1.25 3.51 7.97
C ILE A 151 0.19 3.71 8.43
N SER A 152 1.04 2.68 8.43
CA SER A 152 2.44 2.78 8.84
C SER A 152 3.21 3.72 7.90
N ILE A 153 3.01 3.57 6.59
CA ILE A 153 3.61 4.47 5.60
C ILE A 153 3.20 5.92 5.86
N SER A 154 1.90 6.18 6.05
CA SER A 154 1.42 7.54 6.34
C SER A 154 1.96 8.08 7.68
N ALA A 155 2.00 7.24 8.71
CA ALA A 155 2.51 7.61 10.02
C ALA A 155 4.00 7.98 10.00
N SER A 156 4.78 7.40 9.08
CA SER A 156 6.19 7.77 8.87
C SER A 156 6.37 9.18 8.30
N GLY A 157 5.33 9.77 7.70
CA GLY A 157 5.39 11.10 7.09
C GLY A 157 5.25 11.09 5.57
N ALA A 158 5.39 9.95 4.90
CA ALA A 158 5.05 9.82 3.48
C ALA A 158 3.55 10.07 3.25
N ARG A 159 3.20 10.65 2.10
CA ARG A 159 1.81 11.05 1.78
C ARG A 159 1.29 10.46 0.48
N VAL A 160 2.19 10.14 -0.44
CA VAL A 160 1.85 9.57 -1.73
C VAL A 160 2.78 8.42 -2.05
N VAL A 161 2.19 7.36 -2.62
CA VAL A 161 2.91 6.29 -3.30
C VAL A 161 2.57 6.42 -4.78
N VAL A 162 3.58 6.34 -5.63
CA VAL A 162 3.43 6.25 -7.09
C VAL A 162 3.92 4.87 -7.47
N ALA A 163 3.06 4.05 -8.06
CA ALA A 163 3.38 2.68 -8.44
C ALA A 163 2.90 2.40 -9.87
N GLU A 164 3.48 1.39 -10.53
CA GLU A 164 2.95 0.93 -11.82
C GLU A 164 1.57 0.27 -11.65
N SER A 165 1.39 -0.49 -10.57
CA SER A 165 0.08 -1.00 -10.18
C SER A 165 0.01 -1.33 -8.69
N TYR A 166 -1.21 -1.45 -8.17
CA TYR A 166 -1.44 -1.88 -6.79
C TYR A 166 -2.17 -3.21 -6.68
N ALA A 167 -1.86 -3.93 -5.61
CA ALA A 167 -2.74 -4.98 -5.15
C ALA A 167 -4.09 -4.39 -4.74
N ARG A 168 -5.18 -4.95 -5.29
CA ARG A 168 -6.56 -4.45 -5.11
C ARG A 168 -6.96 -4.20 -3.66
N ILE A 169 -6.53 -5.07 -2.74
CA ILE A 169 -6.86 -4.95 -1.31
C ILE A 169 -6.14 -3.76 -0.69
N PHE A 170 -4.84 -3.60 -0.97
CA PHE A 170 -4.06 -2.47 -0.46
C PHE A 170 -4.60 -1.13 -0.97
N PHE A 171 -4.89 -1.04 -2.28
CA PHE A 171 -5.49 0.14 -2.89
C PHE A 171 -6.80 0.54 -2.19
N ARG A 172 -7.71 -0.44 -2.00
CA ARG A 172 -8.96 -0.20 -1.28
C ARG A 172 -8.73 0.30 0.15
N ASN A 173 -7.74 -0.25 0.86
CA ASN A 173 -7.43 0.18 2.22
C ASN A 173 -6.92 1.63 2.25
N CYS A 174 -6.10 2.04 1.27
CA CYS A 174 -5.67 3.43 1.13
C CYS A 174 -6.86 4.37 0.94
N VAL A 175 -7.78 4.02 0.03
CA VAL A 175 -9.00 4.80 -0.23
C VAL A 175 -9.92 4.85 0.98
N ALA A 176 -10.11 3.73 1.67
CA ALA A 176 -10.99 3.63 2.83
C ALA A 176 -10.48 4.42 4.05
N THR A 177 -9.16 4.41 4.27
CA THR A 177 -8.53 5.12 5.39
C THR A 177 -8.26 6.59 5.08
N GLY A 178 -8.00 6.93 3.81
CA GLY A 178 -7.68 8.29 3.37
C GLY A 178 -6.35 8.84 3.90
N VAL A 179 -5.48 7.99 4.45
CA VAL A 179 -4.22 8.41 5.08
C VAL A 179 -3.05 8.47 4.10
N LEU A 180 -3.15 7.73 2.99
CA LEU A 180 -2.10 7.57 2.00
C LEU A 180 -2.74 7.67 0.61
N TYR A 181 -2.14 8.45 -0.28
CA TYR A 181 -2.64 8.59 -1.65
C TYR A 181 -1.96 7.54 -2.55
N PRO A 182 -2.70 6.54 -3.08
CA PRO A 182 -2.17 5.59 -4.04
C PRO A 182 -2.32 6.17 -5.46
N LEU A 183 -1.20 6.49 -6.10
CA LEU A 183 -1.18 6.96 -7.49
C LEU A 183 -0.66 5.86 -8.40
N GLU A 184 -1.42 5.51 -9.43
CA GLU A 184 -1.02 4.59 -10.49
C GLU A 184 -0.41 5.38 -11.63
N SER A 185 0.76 4.94 -12.09
CA SER A 185 1.47 5.48 -13.25
C SER A 185 1.25 4.56 -14.45
N GLU A 186 0.88 5.14 -15.59
CA GLU A 186 0.78 4.39 -16.86
C GLU A 186 2.16 4.06 -17.44
N GLU A 187 3.21 4.77 -16.99
CA GLU A 187 4.58 4.55 -17.43
C GLU A 187 5.20 3.32 -16.75
N VAL A 188 5.60 2.36 -17.59
CA VAL A 188 6.29 1.14 -17.16
C VAL A 188 7.77 1.44 -16.90
N GLY A 189 8.28 1.02 -15.74
CA GLY A 189 9.66 1.18 -15.33
C GLY A 189 9.96 2.49 -14.61
N ILE A 190 8.96 3.25 -14.17
CA ILE A 190 9.14 4.56 -13.50
C ILE A 190 10.09 4.47 -12.29
N TRP A 191 10.03 3.37 -11.54
CA TRP A 191 10.90 3.11 -10.40
C TRP A 191 12.37 2.88 -10.80
N LYS A 192 12.65 2.46 -12.04
CA LYS A 192 14.02 2.29 -12.56
C LYS A 192 14.64 3.62 -12.97
N GLU A 193 13.81 4.62 -13.25
CA GLU A 193 14.26 5.95 -13.64
C GLU A 193 14.63 6.81 -12.42
N CYS A 194 13.98 6.57 -11.29
CA CYS A 194 14.27 7.25 -10.03
C CYS A 194 15.33 6.50 -9.21
N SER A 195 15.97 7.22 -8.30
CA SER A 195 16.86 6.62 -7.30
C SER A 195 16.48 7.13 -5.92
N THR A 196 16.57 6.27 -4.90
CA THR A 196 16.29 6.66 -3.52
C THR A 196 17.13 7.87 -3.13
N GLY A 197 16.48 8.94 -2.68
CA GLY A 197 17.11 10.23 -2.40
C GLY A 197 16.81 11.32 -3.43
N ASP A 198 16.37 10.96 -4.65
CA ASP A 198 16.02 11.95 -5.69
C ASP A 198 14.90 12.88 -5.21
N ILE A 199 14.96 14.13 -5.64
CA ILE A 199 13.92 15.13 -5.32
C ILE A 199 12.88 15.07 -6.43
N VAL A 200 11.65 14.72 -6.05
CA VAL A 200 10.55 14.55 -6.98
C VAL A 200 9.39 15.48 -6.65
N THR A 201 8.58 15.77 -7.65
CA THR A 201 7.29 16.46 -7.50
C THR A 201 6.21 15.63 -8.16
N VAL A 202 5.20 15.26 -7.40
CA VAL A 202 4.01 14.54 -7.88
C VAL A 202 2.87 15.55 -7.93
N ASP A 203 2.26 15.74 -9.10
CA ASP A 203 1.06 16.56 -9.24
C ASP A 203 -0.15 15.67 -9.58
N LEU A 204 -1.11 15.65 -8.67
CA LEU A 204 -2.33 14.86 -8.74
C LEU A 204 -3.34 15.38 -9.76
N ASN A 205 -3.31 16.68 -10.12
CA ASN A 205 -4.28 17.24 -11.06
C ASN A 205 -3.97 16.81 -12.50
N VAL A 206 -2.68 16.77 -12.83
CA VAL A 206 -2.17 16.43 -14.16
C VAL A 206 -1.59 15.03 -14.23
N ASN A 207 -1.65 14.28 -13.12
CA ASN A 207 -1.11 12.93 -12.97
C ASN A 207 0.36 12.79 -13.38
N SER A 208 1.19 13.77 -13.01
CA SER A 208 2.60 13.85 -13.46
C SER A 208 3.59 13.67 -12.32
N LEU A 209 4.71 13.02 -12.60
CA LEU A 209 5.88 12.92 -11.74
C LEU A 209 7.07 13.65 -12.39
N ILE A 210 7.66 14.62 -11.69
CA ILE A 210 8.85 15.34 -12.14
C ILE A 210 10.03 14.99 -11.24
N ASN A 211 11.09 14.42 -11.79
CA ASN A 211 12.35 14.19 -11.08
C ASN A 211 13.31 15.37 -11.33
N HIS A 212 13.51 16.19 -10.29
CA HIS A 212 14.36 17.38 -10.35
C HIS A 212 15.85 17.07 -10.30
N THR A 213 16.25 15.95 -9.69
CA THR A 213 17.66 15.55 -9.58
C THR A 213 18.24 15.11 -10.92
N LYS A 214 17.45 14.37 -11.71
CA LYS A 214 17.86 13.86 -13.02
C LYS A 214 17.37 14.71 -14.20
N GLY A 215 16.57 15.75 -13.94
CA GLY A 215 16.07 16.69 -14.95
C GLY A 215 15.05 16.10 -15.92
N ARG A 216 14.29 15.08 -15.51
CA ARG A 216 13.28 14.40 -16.36
C ARG A 216 11.88 14.51 -15.74
N SER A 217 10.90 14.84 -16.56
CA SER A 217 9.47 14.85 -16.22
C SER A 217 8.75 13.71 -16.93
N THR A 218 7.92 12.98 -16.20
CA THR A 218 7.03 11.94 -16.73
C THR A 218 5.58 12.34 -16.47
N SER A 219 4.70 12.03 -17.41
CA SER A 219 3.33 12.53 -17.52
C SER A 219 2.38 11.42 -17.89
#